data_AF-A0A1N6CZ50-F1
#
_entry.id   AF-A0A1N6CZ50-F1
#
_cell.length_a   1.000
_cell.length_b   1.000
_cell.length_c   1.000
_cell.angle_alpha   90.00
_cell.angle_beta   90.00
_cell.angle_gamma   90.00
#
_symmetry.space_group_name_H-M   'P 1'
#
loop_
_entity.id
_entity.type
_entity.pdbx_description
1 polymer ?
#
loop_
_entity_poly.entity_id
_entity_poly.type
_entity_poly.pdbx_seq_one_letter_code
_entity_poly.pdbx_strand_id
1 'polypeptide(L)'
;MGSCAGFRQPVPRWLPLATALLPATPAAISRACYTAKEAGRNRIHCYQPNDHLLLERHGELQWVQRLQNALDNDAFRLYAQPISAVCGNGPGYREILLRLEENGILITPGSFLPAAERYHFMVRIDRWMVRNTLAWLGDRYRCAENHTIGHWGINLSGDSLSDSDFCQELVQQVTRLK
;
A
#
# COMPACT_ATOMS: atom_id res chain seq x y z
N MET A 1 -67.82 10.98 34.38
CA MET A 1 -66.96 11.59 35.42
C MET A 1 -65.74 10.71 35.59
N GLY A 2 -64.55 11.32 35.64
CA GLY A 2 -63.24 10.66 35.76
C GLY A 2 -63.07 9.85 37.05
N SER A 3 -61.89 9.36 37.41
CA SER A 3 -60.53 9.69 36.99
C SER A 3 -59.56 8.65 37.57
N CYS A 4 -58.45 8.43 36.86
CA CYS A 4 -57.09 8.12 37.31
C CYS A 4 -56.80 7.06 38.40
N ALA A 5 -56.04 6.04 38.00
CA ALA A 5 -55.13 5.29 38.86
C ALA A 5 -53.72 5.21 38.22
N GLY A 6 -52.73 5.70 38.97
CA GLY A 6 -51.32 5.26 39.05
C GLY A 6 -50.53 4.88 37.80
N PHE A 7 -49.63 5.76 37.37
CA PHE A 7 -48.47 5.39 36.53
C PHE A 7 -47.39 4.68 37.37
N ARG A 8 -47.06 3.43 37.00
CA ARG A 8 -45.72 2.83 37.18
C ARG A 8 -45.23 2.43 35.79
N GLN A 9 -44.08 2.95 35.38
CA GLN A 9 -43.50 2.63 34.07
C GLN A 9 -42.87 1.22 34.07
N PRO A 10 -43.06 0.42 33.01
CA PRO A 10 -42.26 -0.77 32.75
C PRO A 10 -41.16 -0.52 31.71
N VAL A 11 -39.97 -1.04 32.02
CA VAL A 11 -38.85 -1.26 31.10
C VAL A 11 -39.29 -2.13 29.90
N PRO A 12 -38.91 -1.80 28.64
CA PRO A 12 -39.21 -2.67 27.52
C PRO A 12 -38.16 -3.78 27.38
N ARG A 13 -38.67 -5.00 27.56
CA ARG A 13 -38.10 -6.28 27.17
C ARG A 13 -38.21 -6.42 25.65
N TRP A 14 -37.09 -6.45 24.93
CA TRP A 14 -37.07 -6.76 23.50
C TRP A 14 -36.66 -8.23 23.29
N LEU A 15 -37.55 -9.02 22.67
CA LEU A 15 -37.28 -10.31 22.04
C LEU A 15 -37.24 -10.10 20.50
N PRO A 16 -36.69 -11.02 19.70
CA PRO A 16 -35.65 -10.73 18.73
C PRO A 16 -36.17 -10.65 17.29
N LEU A 17 -35.47 -9.90 16.45
CA LEU A 17 -35.55 -10.07 15.00
C LEU A 17 -34.20 -10.58 14.50
N ALA A 18 -34.17 -11.88 14.21
CA ALA A 18 -33.16 -12.47 13.35
C ALA A 18 -33.25 -11.80 11.97
N THR A 19 -32.32 -10.90 11.68
CA THR A 19 -31.93 -10.58 10.31
C THR A 19 -30.50 -11.04 10.16
N ALA A 20 -30.31 -12.13 9.41
CA ALA A 20 -29.01 -12.70 9.12
C ALA A 20 -28.16 -11.68 8.33
N LEU A 21 -27.33 -10.91 9.04
CA LEU A 21 -26.15 -10.29 8.45
C LEU A 21 -25.17 -11.43 8.19
N LEU A 22 -25.06 -11.85 6.92
CA LEU A 22 -23.93 -12.67 6.48
C LEU A 22 -22.63 -12.00 6.99
N PRO A 23 -21.71 -12.74 7.62
CA PRO A 23 -20.44 -12.17 8.05
C PRO A 23 -19.74 -11.62 6.81
N ALA A 24 -19.53 -10.30 6.76
CA ALA A 24 -18.72 -9.69 5.72
C ALA A 24 -17.37 -10.42 5.70
N THR A 25 -17.04 -11.05 4.58
CA THR A 25 -15.80 -11.82 4.46
C THR A 25 -14.60 -10.89 4.68
N PRO A 26 -13.46 -11.39 5.22
CA PRO A 26 -12.26 -10.57 5.38
C PRO A 26 -11.86 -9.83 4.10
N ALA A 27 -12.07 -10.46 2.94
CA ALA A 27 -11.86 -9.85 1.63
C ALA A 27 -12.80 -8.67 1.33
N ALA A 28 -14.05 -8.69 1.80
CA ALA A 28 -14.98 -7.57 1.67
C ALA A 28 -14.60 -6.40 2.60
N ILE A 29 -14.14 -6.70 3.82
CA ILE A 29 -13.66 -5.70 4.79
C ILE A 29 -12.39 -5.02 4.26
N SER A 30 -11.42 -5.79 3.76
CA SER A 30 -10.19 -5.25 3.19
C SER A 30 -10.46 -4.36 1.97
N ARG A 31 -11.38 -4.75 1.08
CA ARG A 31 -11.80 -3.93 -0.06
C ARG A 31 -12.44 -2.62 0.38
N ALA A 32 -13.40 -2.66 1.29
CA ALA A 32 -14.04 -1.45 1.80
C ALA A 32 -13.05 -0.50 2.50
N CYS A 33 -12.10 -1.05 3.27
CA CYS A 33 -11.08 -0.27 3.98
C CYS A 33 -10.05 0.34 3.01
N TYR A 34 -9.74 -0.38 1.93
CA TYR A 34 -8.85 0.07 0.88
C TYR A 34 -9.50 1.21 0.05
N THR A 35 -10.74 1.06 -0.39
CA THR A 35 -11.49 2.12 -1.10
C THR A 35 -11.62 3.39 -0.26
N ALA A 36 -11.82 3.27 1.06
CA ALA A 36 -11.86 4.42 1.97
C ALA A 36 -10.50 5.14 2.13
N LYS A 37 -9.38 4.42 1.95
CA LYS A 37 -8.03 5.01 1.97
C LYS A 37 -7.74 5.75 0.66
N GLU A 38 -8.17 5.24 -0.48
CA GLU A 38 -7.96 5.87 -1.80
C GLU A 38 -8.77 7.17 -1.99
N ALA A 39 -9.95 7.27 -1.39
CA ALA A 39 -10.83 8.44 -1.52
C ALA A 39 -10.47 9.64 -0.61
N GLY A 40 -9.25 9.67 -0.02
CA GLY A 40 -8.73 10.82 0.72
C GLY A 40 -8.69 10.71 2.26
N ARG A 41 -8.83 9.49 2.83
CA ARG A 41 -9.01 9.24 4.27
C ARG A 41 -10.24 9.99 4.86
N ASN A 42 -10.73 9.56 6.02
CA ASN A 42 -11.91 10.14 6.71
C ASN A 42 -13.26 10.12 5.94
N ARG A 43 -13.61 8.99 5.28
CA ARG A 43 -14.95 8.78 4.69
C ARG A 43 -15.43 7.33 4.84
N ILE A 44 -16.76 7.14 4.85
CA ILE A 44 -17.43 5.83 4.85
C ILE A 44 -17.90 5.53 3.42
N HIS A 45 -17.56 4.35 2.90
CA HIS A 45 -17.99 3.89 1.58
C HIS A 45 -18.87 2.65 1.70
N CYS A 46 -20.11 2.72 1.17
CA CYS A 46 -21.04 1.60 1.12
C CYS A 46 -20.91 0.86 -0.22
N TYR A 47 -20.64 -0.44 -0.15
CA TYR A 47 -20.50 -1.32 -1.32
C TYR A 47 -21.84 -1.54 -2.04
N GLN A 48 -21.88 -1.36 -3.37
CA GLN A 48 -23.02 -1.74 -4.22
C GLN A 48 -22.58 -2.72 -5.33
N PRO A 49 -23.33 -3.81 -5.62
CA PRO A 49 -22.71 -5.02 -6.18
C PRO A 49 -22.76 -5.19 -7.70
N ASN A 50 -23.58 -4.48 -8.48
CA ASN A 50 -23.96 -5.02 -9.81
C ASN A 50 -23.25 -4.46 -11.05
N ASP A 51 -22.80 -3.21 -11.10
CA ASP A 51 -22.11 -2.67 -12.30
C ASP A 51 -20.62 -2.38 -12.09
N HIS A 52 -20.19 -2.26 -10.82
CA HIS A 52 -18.81 -1.91 -10.49
C HIS A 52 -17.82 -3.05 -10.76
N LEU A 53 -18.26 -4.30 -10.60
CA LEU A 53 -17.41 -5.50 -10.72
C LEU A 53 -16.83 -5.72 -12.13
N LEU A 54 -17.57 -5.37 -13.19
CA LEU A 54 -17.10 -5.50 -14.58
C LEU A 54 -16.15 -4.35 -14.98
N LEU A 55 -16.42 -3.13 -14.49
CA LEU A 55 -15.56 -1.95 -14.65
C LEU A 55 -14.26 -2.08 -13.85
N GLU A 56 -14.33 -2.58 -12.61
CA GLU A 56 -13.16 -2.94 -11.79
C GLU A 56 -12.32 -4.01 -12.48
N ARG A 57 -12.92 -5.09 -13.01
CA ARG A 57 -12.16 -6.11 -13.74
C ARG A 57 -11.47 -5.57 -15.00
N HIS A 58 -12.12 -4.66 -15.75
CA HIS A 58 -11.50 -4.04 -16.92
C HIS A 58 -10.35 -3.11 -16.51
N GLY A 59 -10.52 -2.28 -15.48
CA GLY A 59 -9.44 -1.44 -14.95
C GLY A 59 -8.29 -2.26 -14.34
N GLU A 60 -8.60 -3.40 -13.71
CA GLU A 60 -7.61 -4.30 -13.12
C GLU A 60 -6.79 -5.06 -14.17
N LEU A 61 -7.39 -5.51 -15.27
CA LEU A 61 -6.63 -6.15 -16.36
C LEU A 61 -5.72 -5.15 -17.07
N GLN A 62 -6.11 -3.86 -17.16
CA GLN A 62 -5.24 -2.82 -17.68
C GLN A 62 -3.98 -2.64 -16.83
N TRP A 63 -4.04 -2.88 -15.51
CA TRP A 63 -2.86 -2.78 -14.66
C TRP A 63 -1.77 -3.79 -15.04
N VAL A 64 -2.12 -4.99 -15.51
CA VAL A 64 -1.10 -5.96 -15.95
C VAL A 64 -0.25 -5.37 -17.07
N GLN A 65 -0.88 -4.82 -18.11
CA GLN A 65 -0.17 -4.20 -19.22
C GLN A 65 0.60 -2.96 -18.78
N ARG A 66 0.01 -2.12 -17.93
CA ARG A 66 0.64 -0.89 -17.43
C ARG A 66 1.86 -1.18 -16.55
N LEU A 67 1.78 -2.15 -15.65
CA LEU A 67 2.89 -2.56 -14.79
C LEU A 67 4.02 -3.23 -15.59
N GLN A 68 3.67 -4.06 -16.58
CA GLN A 68 4.64 -4.62 -17.51
C GLN A 68 5.37 -3.50 -18.26
N ASN A 69 4.62 -2.57 -18.87
CA ASN A 69 5.19 -1.42 -19.55
C ASN A 69 6.06 -0.56 -18.62
N ALA A 70 5.68 -0.42 -17.36
CA ALA A 70 6.43 0.36 -16.39
C ALA A 70 7.78 -0.27 -16.03
N LEU A 71 7.82 -1.60 -15.92
CA LEU A 71 9.05 -2.36 -15.70
C LEU A 71 9.96 -2.35 -16.93
N ASP A 72 9.38 -2.40 -18.12
CA ASP A 72 10.14 -2.53 -19.38
C ASP A 72 10.63 -1.18 -19.92
N ASN A 73 9.91 -0.09 -19.64
CA ASN A 73 10.23 1.26 -20.15
C ASN A 73 10.66 2.24 -19.06
N ASP A 74 11.08 1.74 -17.89
CA ASP A 74 11.52 2.54 -16.74
C ASP A 74 10.54 3.69 -16.38
N ALA A 75 9.25 3.37 -16.32
CA ALA A 75 8.21 4.35 -15.97
C ALA A 75 8.05 4.52 -14.45
N PHE A 76 8.73 3.69 -13.65
CA PHE A 76 8.79 3.88 -12.21
C PHE A 76 9.74 5.01 -11.81
N ARG A 77 9.45 5.62 -10.66
CA ARG A 77 10.24 6.68 -10.03
C ARG A 77 10.41 6.38 -8.55
N LEU A 78 11.56 6.77 -8.00
CA LEU A 78 11.87 6.66 -6.58
C LEU A 78 11.82 8.03 -5.92
N TYR A 79 11.04 8.13 -4.85
CA TYR A 79 10.95 9.32 -4.01
C TYR A 79 11.55 9.02 -2.64
N ALA A 80 12.13 10.03 -1.99
CA ALA A 80 12.72 9.89 -0.67
C ALA A 80 11.99 10.79 0.34
N GLN A 81 11.28 10.19 1.29
CA GLN A 81 10.61 10.91 2.36
C GLN A 81 11.52 11.00 3.60
N PRO A 82 11.94 12.20 4.04
CA PRO A 82 12.73 12.33 5.25
C PRO A 82 11.90 11.98 6.50
N ILE A 83 12.51 11.26 7.43
CA ILE A 83 11.96 10.97 8.76
C ILE A 83 12.88 11.64 9.79
N SER A 84 12.30 12.59 10.53
CA SER A 84 13.02 13.36 11.54
C SER A 84 12.84 12.77 12.93
N ALA A 85 13.89 12.78 13.74
CA ALA A 85 13.81 12.45 15.15
C ALA A 85 12.89 13.44 15.87
N VAL A 86 12.03 12.94 16.76
CA VAL A 86 11.14 13.79 17.59
C VAL A 86 11.95 14.53 18.66
N CYS A 87 12.98 13.88 19.22
CA CYS A 87 13.89 14.46 20.20
C CYS A 87 15.34 14.21 19.81
N GLY A 88 16.18 15.26 19.86
CA GLY A 88 17.61 15.20 19.56
C GLY A 88 17.95 15.19 18.07
N ASN A 89 19.25 15.11 17.76
CA ASN A 89 19.75 14.89 16.40
C ASN A 89 19.99 13.39 16.19
N GLY A 90 19.00 12.70 15.63
CA GLY A 90 19.17 11.33 15.14
C GLY A 90 19.91 11.32 13.80
N PRO A 91 20.53 10.18 13.42
CA PRO A 91 21.06 10.04 12.08
C PRO A 91 19.91 10.23 11.07
N GLY A 92 20.15 11.01 10.02
CA GLY A 92 19.13 11.29 9.02
C GLY A 92 18.59 9.99 8.41
N TYR A 93 17.28 9.78 8.53
CA TYR A 93 16.61 8.63 7.95
C TYR A 93 15.70 9.07 6.80
N ARG A 94 15.68 8.29 5.72
CA ARG A 94 14.81 8.53 4.57
C ARG A 94 14.14 7.23 4.15
N GLU A 95 12.85 7.28 3.88
CA GLU A 95 12.11 6.16 3.32
C GLU A 95 11.97 6.31 1.81
N ILE A 96 12.36 5.27 1.08
CA ILE A 96 12.20 5.18 -0.38
C ILE A 96 10.78 4.73 -0.71
N LEU A 97 10.12 5.51 -1.55
CA LEU A 97 8.73 5.31 -1.96
C LEU A 97 8.63 5.23 -3.48
N LEU A 98 7.98 4.17 -3.97
CA LEU A 98 7.69 3.99 -5.38
C LEU A 98 6.66 5.00 -5.87
N ARG A 99 6.82 5.46 -7.10
CA ARG A 99 5.76 6.11 -7.88
C ARG A 99 5.78 5.52 -9.29
N LEU A 100 4.63 5.48 -9.92
CA LEU A 100 4.52 5.22 -11.35
C LEU A 100 4.29 6.55 -12.06
N GLU A 101 4.99 6.80 -13.16
CA GLU A 101 4.81 7.99 -13.98
C GLU A 101 4.25 7.60 -15.34
N GLU A 102 3.12 8.18 -15.71
CA GLU A 102 2.51 7.98 -17.02
C GLU A 102 2.17 9.34 -17.62
N ASN A 103 2.73 9.66 -18.79
CA ASN A 103 2.49 10.92 -19.49
C ASN A 103 2.70 12.16 -18.61
N GLY A 104 3.72 12.13 -17.73
CA GLY A 104 4.03 13.19 -16.77
C GLY A 104 3.12 13.25 -15.54
N ILE A 105 2.16 12.33 -15.40
CA ILE A 105 1.29 12.22 -14.24
C ILE A 105 1.86 11.18 -13.28
N LEU A 106 2.04 11.58 -12.01
CA LEU A 106 2.47 10.70 -10.95
C LEU A 106 1.28 9.95 -10.34
N ILE A 107 1.40 8.63 -10.34
CA ILE A 107 0.45 7.69 -9.80
C ILE A 107 1.03 7.10 -8.52
N THR A 108 0.21 7.13 -7.47
CA THR A 108 0.63 6.68 -6.14
C THR A 108 0.53 5.16 -6.00
N PRO A 109 1.34 4.53 -5.14
CA PRO A 109 1.30 3.08 -4.89
C PRO A 109 -0.06 2.57 -4.47
N GLY A 110 -0.86 3.43 -3.80
CA GLY A 110 -2.25 3.15 -3.48
C GLY A 110 -2.98 2.55 -4.66
N SER A 111 -2.89 3.16 -5.84
CA SER A 111 -3.70 2.82 -7.01
C SER A 111 -3.26 1.58 -7.79
N PHE A 112 -2.01 1.13 -7.65
CA PHE A 112 -1.47 0.05 -8.49
C PHE A 112 -0.90 -1.14 -7.69
N LEU A 113 -0.51 -0.96 -6.42
CA LEU A 113 0.09 -2.06 -5.65
C LEU A 113 -0.85 -3.25 -5.46
N PRO A 114 -2.17 -3.10 -5.23
CA PRO A 114 -3.01 -4.29 -5.09
C PRO A 114 -3.19 -5.09 -6.38
N ALA A 115 -3.10 -4.42 -7.53
CA ALA A 115 -3.01 -5.14 -8.80
C ALA A 115 -1.64 -5.82 -8.92
N ALA A 116 -0.55 -5.16 -8.52
CA ALA A 116 0.77 -5.76 -8.53
C ALA A 116 0.88 -6.99 -7.63
N GLU A 117 0.30 -6.97 -6.44
CA GLU A 117 0.19 -8.13 -5.53
C GLU A 117 -0.63 -9.25 -6.16
N ARG A 118 -1.85 -8.93 -6.63
CA ARG A 118 -2.77 -9.93 -7.19
C ARG A 118 -2.22 -10.63 -8.43
N TYR A 119 -1.48 -9.91 -9.25
CA TYR A 119 -0.90 -10.41 -10.50
C TYR A 119 0.60 -10.73 -10.37
N HIS A 120 1.11 -10.89 -9.14
CA HIS A 120 2.47 -11.36 -8.85
C HIS A 120 3.61 -10.53 -9.46
N PHE A 121 3.41 -9.22 -9.59
CA PHE A 121 4.44 -8.28 -10.03
C PHE A 121 5.35 -7.81 -8.88
N MET A 122 4.98 -8.04 -7.61
CA MET A 122 5.71 -7.49 -6.46
C MET A 122 7.19 -7.86 -6.44
N VAL A 123 7.54 -9.12 -6.69
CA VAL A 123 8.96 -9.55 -6.74
C VAL A 123 9.74 -8.78 -7.79
N ARG A 124 9.16 -8.57 -8.99
CA ARG A 124 9.82 -7.83 -10.07
C ARG A 124 9.96 -6.35 -9.72
N ILE A 125 8.94 -5.76 -9.10
CA ILE A 125 8.95 -4.36 -8.65
C ILE A 125 9.99 -4.16 -7.55
N ASP A 126 10.05 -5.06 -6.56
CA ASP A 126 11.00 -4.98 -5.46
C ASP A 126 12.45 -5.13 -5.97
N ARG A 127 12.70 -6.07 -6.91
CA ARG A 127 14.00 -6.17 -7.59
C ARG A 127 14.38 -4.87 -8.31
N TRP A 128 13.44 -4.29 -9.05
CA TRP A 128 13.65 -3.00 -9.72
C TRP A 128 13.95 -1.90 -8.68
N MET A 129 13.19 -1.82 -7.60
CA MET A 129 13.34 -0.80 -6.56
C MET A 129 14.70 -0.90 -5.86
N VAL A 130 15.09 -2.10 -5.43
CA VAL A 130 16.39 -2.36 -4.79
C VAL A 130 17.52 -1.98 -5.73
N ARG A 131 17.53 -2.51 -6.96
CA ARG A 131 18.60 -2.25 -7.93
C ARG A 131 18.81 -0.76 -8.18
N ASN A 132 17.73 -0.02 -8.43
CA ASN A 132 17.81 1.42 -8.71
C ASN A 132 18.19 2.23 -7.47
N THR A 133 17.69 1.85 -6.30
CA THR A 133 18.08 2.51 -5.03
C THR A 133 19.55 2.30 -4.74
N LEU A 134 20.04 1.07 -4.85
CA LEU A 134 21.43 0.71 -4.57
C LEU A 134 22.40 1.35 -5.57
N ALA A 135 22.05 1.41 -6.85
CA ALA A 135 22.84 2.14 -7.85
C ALA A 135 22.97 3.62 -7.48
N TRP A 136 21.84 4.27 -7.17
CA TRP A 136 21.80 5.69 -6.78
C TRP A 136 22.57 5.97 -5.49
N LEU A 137 22.44 5.10 -4.48
CA LEU A 137 23.19 5.23 -3.22
C LEU A 137 24.69 5.01 -3.43
N GLY A 138 25.08 4.08 -4.29
CA GLY A 138 26.49 3.86 -4.65
C GLY A 138 27.13 5.08 -5.28
N ASP A 139 26.44 5.75 -6.21
CA ASP A 139 26.91 7.02 -6.79
C ASP A 139 27.05 8.12 -5.73
N ARG A 140 26.05 8.25 -4.86
CA ARG A 140 26.07 9.23 -3.76
C ARG A 140 27.18 8.97 -2.76
N TYR A 141 27.44 7.70 -2.45
CA TYR A 141 28.49 7.29 -1.53
C TYR A 141 29.88 7.68 -2.05
N ARG A 142 30.15 7.41 -3.34
CA ARG A 142 31.42 7.76 -3.99
C ARG A 142 31.67 9.27 -4.07
N CYS A 143 30.61 10.07 -4.20
CA CYS A 143 30.71 11.52 -4.29
C CYS A 143 30.71 12.23 -2.92
N ALA A 144 30.46 11.52 -1.81
CA ALA A 144 30.39 12.13 -0.49
C ALA A 144 31.79 12.23 0.13
N GLU A 145 32.20 13.44 0.53
CA GLU A 145 33.53 13.73 1.11
C GLU A 145 33.92 12.80 2.27
N ASN A 146 32.96 12.46 3.13
CA ASN A 146 33.16 11.57 4.28
C ASN A 146 32.57 10.17 4.09
N HIS A 147 32.13 9.82 2.87
CA HIS A 147 31.47 8.54 2.59
C HIS A 147 30.28 8.22 3.52
N THR A 148 29.58 9.25 3.99
CA THR A 148 28.41 9.10 4.87
C THR A 148 27.16 9.52 4.13
N ILE A 149 26.22 8.58 3.96
CA ILE A 149 24.97 8.81 3.21
C ILE A 149 23.71 8.70 4.08
N GLY A 150 23.83 8.45 5.39
CA GLY A 150 22.70 8.28 6.31
C GLY A 150 21.99 6.93 6.16
N HIS A 151 20.79 6.81 6.74
CA HIS A 151 20.00 5.57 6.68
C HIS A 151 18.86 5.69 5.66
N TRP A 152 18.66 4.61 4.90
CA TRP A 152 17.67 4.53 3.82
C TRP A 152 16.82 3.28 3.99
N GLY A 153 15.51 3.47 4.13
CA GLY A 153 14.53 2.39 4.19
C GLY A 153 13.97 2.07 2.81
N ILE A 154 13.86 0.79 2.48
CA ILE A 154 13.19 0.28 1.27
C ILE A 154 12.07 -0.65 1.75
N ASN A 155 10.86 -0.47 1.22
CA ASN A 155 9.74 -1.36 1.49
C ASN A 155 9.83 -2.58 0.59
N LEU A 156 9.68 -3.78 1.17
CA LEU A 156 9.72 -5.05 0.46
C LEU A 156 8.44 -5.84 0.76
N SER A 157 7.92 -6.51 -0.26
CA SER A 157 6.74 -7.37 -0.13
C SER A 157 7.06 -8.69 0.58
N GLY A 158 6.02 -9.31 1.15
CA GLY A 158 6.13 -10.65 1.73
C GLY A 158 6.52 -11.72 0.71
N ASP A 159 6.06 -11.59 -0.54
CA ASP A 159 6.40 -12.49 -1.64
C ASP A 159 7.92 -12.47 -1.91
N SER A 160 8.52 -11.28 -1.97
CA SER A 160 9.97 -11.13 -2.18
C SER A 160 10.78 -11.69 -1.02
N LEU A 161 10.36 -11.46 0.22
CA LEU A 161 11.04 -12.01 1.40
C LEU A 161 10.94 -13.53 1.51
N SER A 162 9.94 -14.12 0.85
CA SER A 162 9.76 -15.57 0.78
C SER A 162 10.47 -16.20 -0.43
N ASP A 163 10.91 -15.40 -1.40
CA ASP A 163 11.72 -15.81 -2.55
C ASP A 163 13.21 -15.90 -2.14
N SER A 164 13.74 -17.13 -2.12
CA SER A 164 15.14 -17.40 -1.78
C SER A 164 16.12 -16.78 -2.77
N ASP A 165 15.78 -16.76 -4.05
CA ASP A 165 16.63 -16.22 -5.11
C ASP A 165 16.70 -14.68 -4.99
N PHE A 166 15.57 -14.05 -4.67
CA PHE A 166 15.52 -12.62 -4.35
C PHE A 166 16.42 -12.29 -3.15
N CYS A 167 16.27 -13.03 -2.05
CA CYS A 167 17.07 -12.80 -0.85
C CYS A 167 18.57 -12.96 -1.12
N GLN A 168 18.95 -14.00 -1.88
CA GLN A 168 20.34 -14.23 -2.25
C GLN A 168 20.88 -13.11 -3.15
N GLU A 169 20.09 -12.65 -4.13
CA GLU A 169 20.46 -11.52 -4.99
C GLU A 169 20.66 -10.23 -4.16
N LEU A 170 19.72 -9.93 -3.25
CA LEU A 170 19.79 -8.75 -2.39
C LEU A 170 21.09 -8.72 -1.57
N VAL A 171 21.44 -9.85 -0.94
CA VAL A 171 22.70 -9.97 -0.16
C VAL A 171 23.92 -9.75 -1.05
N GLN A 172 23.93 -10.32 -2.26
CA GLN A 172 25.02 -10.13 -3.21
C GLN A 172 25.16 -8.66 -3.63
N GLN A 173 24.06 -7.98 -3.95
CA GLN A 173 24.08 -6.58 -4.37
C GLN A 173 24.59 -5.66 -3.24
N VAL A 174 24.12 -5.85 -2.02
CA VAL A 174 24.57 -5.05 -0.86
C VAL A 174 26.05 -5.31 -0.54
N THR A 175 26.52 -6.54 -0.70
CA THR A 175 27.94 -6.87 -0.44
C THR A 175 28.89 -6.24 -1.46
N ARG A 176 28.46 -6.11 -2.73
CA ARG A 176 29.23 -5.47 -3.81
C ARG A 176 29.32 -3.94 -3.72
N LEU A 177 28.51 -3.31 -2.88
CA LEU A 177 28.50 -1.86 -2.69
C LEU A 177 29.60 -1.37 -1.73
N LYS A 178 30.30 -2.28 -1.05
CA LYS A 178 31.50 -1.98 -0.25
C LYS A 178 32.72 -1.86 -1.14
#